data_AF-A0A9E1NU93-F1
#
_entry.id   AF-A0A9E1NU93-F1
#
_cell.length_a   1.000
_cell.length_b   1.000
_cell.length_c   1.000
_cell.angle_alpha   90.00
_cell.angle_beta   90.00
_cell.angle_gamma   90.00
#
_symmetry.space_group_name_H-M   'P 1'
#
loop_
_entity.id
_entity.type
_entity.pdbx_description
1 polymer ?
#
loop_
_entity_poly.entity_id
_entity_poly.type
_entity_poly.pdbx_seq_one_letter_code
_entity_poly.pdbx_strand_id
1 'polypeptide(L)' 'MHEVKVYDSSGKLKKIISIKSLNIRSNKQLETPSFFLRNKRGRKSLPKFPKTQSNVKTS' A
#
# COMPACT_ATOMS: atom_id res chain seq x y z
N MET A 1 -20.66 -1.61 -3.41
CA MET A 1 -19.29 -1.12 -3.12
C MET A 1 -18.44 -1.33 -4.36
N HIS A 2 -17.65 -0.35 -4.80
CA HIS A 2 -16.80 -0.48 -5.99
C HIS A 2 -15.35 -0.81 -5.56
N GLU A 3 -14.79 -1.87 -6.14
CA GLU A 3 -13.44 -2.37 -5.86
C GLU A 3 -12.56 -2.23 -7.10
N VAL A 4 -11.29 -1.87 -6.89
CA VAL A 4 -10.29 -1.76 -7.96
C VAL A 4 -9.39 -2.99 -7.91
N LYS A 5 -9.44 -3.82 -8.96
CA LYS A 5 -8.56 -4.98 -9.13
C LYS A 5 -7.27 -4.55 -9.83
N VAL A 6 -6.14 -4.79 -9.18
CA VAL A 6 -4.81 -4.53 -9.73
C VAL A 6 -4.21 -5.84 -10.19
N TYR A 7 -3.86 -5.91 -11.46
CA TYR A 7 -3.21 -7.06 -12.09
C TYR A 7 -1.72 -6.79 -12.26
N ASP A 8 -0.91 -7.84 -12.25
CA ASP A 8 0.50 -7.75 -12.65
C ASP A 8 0.66 -7.74 -14.18
N SER A 9 1.90 -7.61 -14.67
CA SER A 9 2.20 -7.64 -16.10
C SER A 9 1.84 -8.97 -16.78
N SER A 10 1.68 -10.04 -16.00
CA SER A 10 1.31 -11.37 -16.47
C SER A 10 -0.21 -11.59 -16.47
N GLY A 11 -1.00 -10.55 -16.14
CA GLY A 11 -2.46 -10.61 -16.08
C GLY A 11 -3.01 -11.31 -14.83
N LYS A 12 -2.18 -11.65 -13.84
CA LYS A 12 -2.63 -12.29 -12.61
C LYS A 12 -3.08 -11.24 -11.60
N LEU A 13 -4.17 -11.53 -10.89
CA LEU A 13 -4.70 -10.63 -9.86
C LEU A 13 -3.67 -10.50 -8.73
N LYS A 14 -3.13 -9.30 -8.58
CA LYS A 14 -2.10 -9.01 -7.57
C LYS A 14 -2.70 -8.47 -6.28
N LYS A 15 -3.71 -7.61 -6.39
CA LYS A 15 -4.36 -6.99 -5.22
C LYS A 15 -5.76 -6.48 -5.57
N ILE A 16 -6.67 -6.52 -4.59
CA ILE A 16 -7.95 -5.80 -4.63
C ILE A 16 -7.84 -4.60 -3.69
N ILE A 17 -8.23 -3.41 -4.17
CA ILE A 17 -8.11 -2.14 -3.45
C ILE A 17 -9.50 -1.52 -3.36
N SER A 18 -9.95 -1.20 -2.15
CA SER A 18 -11.19 -0.44 -1.95
C SER A 18 -10.97 1.04 -2.24
N ILE A 19 -11.99 1.74 -2.75
CA ILE A 19 -11.92 3.19 -2.99
C ILE A 19 -11.58 3.96 -1.71
N LYS A 20 -12.10 3.53 -0.55
CA LYS A 20 -11.77 4.12 0.75
C LYS A 20 -10.26 4.15 0.99
N SER A 21 -9.56 3.08 0.66
CA SER A 21 -8.10 3.02 0.83
C SER A 21 -7.33 3.89 -0.17
N LEU A 22 -7.86 4.13 -1.37
CA LEU A 22 -7.31 5.09 -2.33
C LEU A 22 -7.44 6.52 -1.81
N ASN A 23 -8.61 6.89 -1.29
CA ASN A 23 -8.84 8.23 -0.73
C ASN A 23 -7.92 8.51 0.46
N ILE A 24 -7.78 7.55 1.38
CA ILE A 24 -6.84 7.67 2.51
C ILE A 24 -5.40 7.88 2.01
N ARG A 25 -4.99 7.18 0.96
CA ARG A 25 -3.65 7.34 0.39
C ARG A 25 -3.47 8.72 -0.24
N SER A 26 -4.47 9.21 -0.96
CA SER A 26 -4.47 10.56 -1.57
C SER A 26 -4.28 11.63 -0.50
N ASN A 27 -5.08 11.57 0.58
CA ASN A 27 -4.97 12.52 1.69
C ASN A 27 -3.58 12.49 2.33
N LYS A 28 -3.02 11.30 2.57
CA LYS A 28 -1.66 11.17 3.12
C LYS A 28 -0.57 11.74 2.21
N GLN A 29 -0.76 11.67 0.89
CA GLN A 29 0.16 12.28 -0.07
C GLN A 29 0.12 13.80 -0.01
N LEU A 30 -1.06 14.39 0.22
CA LEU A 30 -1.22 15.83 0.41
C LEU A 30 -0.64 16.29 1.75
N GLU A 31 -0.95 15.57 2.84
CA GLU A 31 -0.47 15.91 4.20
C GLU A 31 1.05 15.72 4.34
N THR A 32 1.59 14.62 3.78
CA THR A 32 2.98 14.21 4.00
C THR A 32 3.66 13.71 2.71
N PRO A 33 3.85 14.58 1.70
CA PRO A 33 4.34 14.17 0.37
C PRO A 33 5.73 13.52 0.42
N SER A 34 6.56 13.87 1.41
CA SER A 34 7.92 13.35 1.59
C SER A 34 7.99 11.82 1.80
N PHE A 35 6.93 11.19 2.29
CA PHE A 35 6.88 9.73 2.44
C PHE A 35 6.85 8.97 1.11
N PHE A 36 6.35 9.62 0.06
CA PHE A 36 6.10 9.02 -1.26
C PHE A 36 7.14 9.41 -2.32
N LEU A 37 8.13 10.25 -1.98
CA LEU A 37 9.24 10.56 -2.86
C LEU A 37 10.05 9.29 -3.19
N ARG A 38 10.19 9.01 -4.49
CA ARG A 38 10.75 7.77 -5.06
C ARG A 38 12.26 7.63 -4.83
N ASN A 39 12.94 8.71 -4.45
CA ASN A 39 14.39 8.77 -4.26
C ASN A 39 14.76 8.66 -2.77
N LYS A 40 14.55 7.49 -2.16
CA LYS A 40 15.16 7.15 -0.86
C LYS A 40 16.58 6.58 -1.05
N ARG A 41 17.38 7.14 -1.96
CA ARG A 41 18.82 6.82 -2.03
C ARG A 41 19.47 7.35 -0.75
N GLY A 42 19.58 6.52 0.28
CA GLY A 42 20.32 6.81 1.52
C GLY A 42 19.51 6.99 2.81
N ARG A 43 18.17 6.87 2.82
CA ARG A 43 17.42 6.97 4.09
C ARG A 43 17.58 5.65 4.87
N LYS A 44 18.36 5.68 5.97
CA LYS A 44 18.41 4.59 6.94
C LYS A 44 16.98 4.20 7.31
N SER A 45 16.66 2.92 7.23
CA SER A 45 15.32 2.41 7.54
C SER A 45 14.92 2.87 8.93
N LEU A 46 13.76 3.52 9.05
CA LEU A 46 13.12 3.74 10.36
C LEU A 46 12.98 2.36 11.03
N PRO A 47 13.26 2.22 12.34
CA PRO A 47 13.20 0.92 13.02
C PRO A 47 11.85 0.27 12.74
N LYS A 48 11.91 -0.94 12.16
CA LYS A 48 10.71 -1.73 11.87
C LYS A 48 10.17 -2.19 13.22
N PHE A 49 9.03 -1.67 13.64
CA PHE A 49 8.24 -2.35 14.67
C PHE A 49 7.79 -3.71 14.13
N PRO A 50 7.83 -4.77 14.96
CA PRO A 50 7.52 -6.12 14.51
C PRO A 50 6.07 -6.17 13.98
N LYS A 51 5.91 -6.62 12.73
CA LYS A 51 4.61 -6.84 12.12
C LYS A 51 4.02 -8.13 12.68
N THR A 52 2.93 -8.03 13.44
CA THR A 52 2.05 -9.17 13.72
C THR A 52 1.46 -9.64 12.39
N GLN A 53 1.87 -10.82 11.95
CA GLN A 53 1.33 -11.49 10.77
C GLN A 53 -0.04 -12.07 11.11
N SER A 54 -1.13 -11.38 10.77
CA SER A 54 -2.45 -12.02 10.72
C SER A 54 -2.71 -12.49 9.30
N ASN A 55 -2.15 -13.66 8.98
CA ASN A 55 -2.55 -14.43 7.82
C ASN A 55 -3.91 -15.08 8.16
N VAL A 56 -5.02 -14.54 7.67
CA VAL A 56 -6.34 -15.18 7.85
C VAL A 56 -6.71 -15.85 6.54
N LYS A 57 -6.60 -17.17 6.55
CA LYS A 57 -7.13 -18.10 5.55
C LYS A 57 -8.66 -18.06 5.62
N THR A 58 -9.33 -17.92 4.48
CA THR A 58 -10.79 -18.07 4.37
C THR A 58 -11.10 -19.55 4.13
N SER A 59 -11.96 -20.13 4.99
CA SER A 59 -12.62 -21.42 4.77
C SER A 59 -14.08 -21.18 4.38
#